data_AF-A0A1G1XM14-F1
#
_entry.id   AF-A0A1G1XM14-F1
#
_cell.length_a   1.000
_cell.length_b   1.000
_cell.length_c   1.000
_cell.angle_alpha   90.00
_cell.angle_beta   90.00
_cell.angle_gamma   90.00
#
_symmetry.space_group_name_H-M   'P 1'
#
loop_
_entity.id
_entity.type
_entity.pdbx_description
1 polymer ?
#
loop_
_entity_poly.entity_id
_entity_poly.type
_entity_poly.pdbx_seq_one_letter_code
_entity_poly.pdbx_strand_id
1 'polypeptide(L)'
;MKNFKYLTQTFPYAVGVFAYVSGIAYFIFNAESIFNEDAQSFLIPVFMLLLFIVSATITSALVLYKPIQLFLSGEKKPAILTLVATLTWLILFLLLVILRLSK
;
A
#
# COMPACT_ATOMS: atom_id res chain seq x y z
N MET A 1 11.35 4.33 -26.26
CA MET A 1 10.12 4.22 -25.43
C MET A 1 10.16 3.04 -24.44
N LYS A 2 11.30 2.67 -23.82
CA LYS A 2 11.39 1.52 -22.89
C LYS A 2 10.91 1.83 -21.46
N ASN A 3 11.07 3.06 -20.98
CA ASN A 3 10.77 3.43 -19.59
C ASN A 3 9.26 3.61 -19.33
N PHE A 4 8.52 4.13 -20.30
CA PHE A 4 7.07 4.34 -20.17
C PHE A 4 6.29 3.03 -19.99
N LYS A 5 6.81 1.92 -20.53
CA LYS A 5 6.22 0.59 -20.39
C LYS A 5 6.17 0.12 -18.92
N TYR A 6 7.19 0.40 -18.12
CA TYR A 6 7.20 0.05 -16.70
C TYR A 6 6.22 0.92 -15.90
N LEU A 7 6.03 2.17 -16.32
CA LEU A 7 5.08 3.08 -15.69
C LEU A 7 3.64 2.56 -15.84
N THR A 8 3.23 2.16 -17.06
CA THR A 8 1.87 1.65 -17.27
C THR A 8 1.66 0.26 -16.68
N GLN A 9 2.68 -0.59 -16.69
CA GLN A 9 2.61 -1.93 -16.11
C GLN A 9 2.55 -1.94 -14.58
N THR A 10 3.08 -0.91 -13.92
CA THR A 10 3.10 -0.84 -12.45
C THR A 10 1.83 -0.22 -11.85
N PHE A 11 1.02 0.44 -12.68
CA PHE A 11 -0.21 1.10 -12.26
C PHE A 11 -1.19 0.17 -11.51
N PRO A 12 -1.49 -1.06 -11.98
CA PRO A 12 -2.39 -1.96 -11.24
C PRO A 12 -1.91 -2.33 -9.85
N TYR A 13 -0.60 -2.46 -9.63
CA TYR A 13 -0.04 -2.74 -8.29
C TYR A 13 -0.27 -1.56 -7.35
N ALA A 14 -0.03 -0.33 -7.83
CA ALA A 14 -0.29 0.87 -7.06
C ALA A 14 -1.79 1.03 -6.75
N VAL A 15 -2.67 0.76 -7.72
CA VAL A 15 -4.13 0.77 -7.51
C VAL A 15 -4.55 -0.27 -6.49
N GLY A 16 -3.99 -1.48 -6.55
CA GLY A 16 -4.25 -2.53 -5.56
C GLY A 16 -3.86 -2.12 -4.14
N VAL A 17 -2.69 -1.48 -3.98
CA VAL A 17 -2.26 -0.92 -2.68
C VAL A 17 -3.21 0.19 -2.23
N PHE A 18 -3.57 1.12 -3.10
CA PHE A 18 -4.48 2.23 -2.77
C PHE A 18 -5.86 1.73 -2.36
N ALA A 19 -6.42 0.76 -3.10
CA ALA A 19 -7.69 0.13 -2.80
C ALA A 19 -7.64 -0.60 -1.43
N TYR A 20 -6.57 -1.35 -1.17
CA TYR A 20 -6.38 -2.05 0.10
C TYR A 20 -6.29 -1.07 1.29
N VAL A 21 -5.44 -0.04 1.20
CA VAL A 21 -5.29 0.96 2.26
C VAL A 21 -6.59 1.75 2.47
N SER A 22 -7.33 2.05 1.40
CA SER A 22 -8.65 2.69 1.51
C SER A 22 -9.65 1.80 2.26
N GLY A 23 -9.63 0.49 2.02
CA GLY A 23 -10.46 -0.48 2.75
C GLY A 23 -10.11 -0.55 4.24
N ILE A 24 -8.82 -0.56 4.58
CA ILE A 24 -8.36 -0.51 5.97
C ILE A 24 -8.74 0.81 6.64
N ALA A 25 -8.56 1.94 5.94
CA ALA A 25 -8.96 3.25 6.45
C ALA A 25 -10.47 3.32 6.71
N TYR A 26 -11.29 2.78 5.80
CA TYR A 26 -12.74 2.67 5.99
C TYR A 26 -13.11 1.78 7.18
N PHE A 27 -12.43 0.64 7.35
CA PHE A 27 -12.62 -0.23 8.50
C PHE A 27 -12.31 0.49 9.82
N ILE A 28 -11.18 1.19 9.91
CA ILE A 28 -10.80 1.97 11.08
C ILE A 28 -11.79 3.11 11.34
N PHE A 29 -12.26 3.79 10.29
CA PHE A 29 -13.24 4.88 10.40
C PHE A 29 -14.57 4.41 11.01
N ASN A 30 -14.96 3.15 10.77
CA ASN A 30 -16.18 2.56 11.33
C ASN A 30 -15.92 1.72 12.60
N ALA A 31 -14.67 1.69 13.10
CA ALA A 31 -14.28 0.80 14.19
C ALA A 31 -15.08 1.05 15.48
N GLU A 32 -15.42 2.30 15.81
CA GLU A 32 -16.24 2.63 16.98
C GLU A 32 -17.63 2.00 16.95
N SER A 33 -18.21 1.78 15.77
CA SER A 33 -19.49 1.07 15.64
C SER A 33 -19.37 -0.45 15.73
N ILE A 34 -18.15 -0.97 15.55
CA ILE A 34 -17.85 -2.42 15.53
C ILE A 34 -17.36 -2.88 16.90
N PHE A 35 -16.63 -2.03 17.61
CA PHE A 35 -16.08 -2.29 18.95
C PHE A 35 -16.81 -1.45 19.99
N ASN A 36 -17.35 -2.09 21.03
CA ASN A 36 -18.04 -1.39 22.12
C ASN A 36 -17.08 -0.44 22.88
N GLU A 37 -17.59 0.71 23.33
CA GLU A 37 -16.84 1.76 24.03
C GLU A 37 -16.12 1.28 25.31
N ASP A 38 -16.58 0.19 25.92
CA ASP A 38 -16.00 -0.38 27.15
C ASP A 38 -14.72 -1.21 26.93
N ALA A 39 -14.20 -1.27 25.71
CA ALA A 39 -12.98 -1.99 25.40
C ALA A 39 -11.70 -1.24 25.85
N GLN A 40 -11.65 -0.72 27.09
CA GLN A 40 -10.43 -0.27 27.77
C GLN A 40 -9.51 -1.46 28.12
N SER A 41 -9.24 -2.30 27.13
CA SER A 41 -8.49 -3.53 27.23
C SER A 41 -7.17 -3.35 26.50
N PHE A 42 -6.10 -3.87 27.10
CA PHE A 42 -4.78 -4.00 26.48
C PHE A 42 -4.83 -4.66 25.09
N LEU A 43 -5.90 -5.39 24.78
CA LEU A 43 -6.13 -5.99 23.46
C LEU A 43 -6.36 -4.98 22.33
N ILE A 44 -6.85 -3.76 22.58
CA ILE A 44 -7.02 -2.75 21.52
C ILE A 44 -5.66 -2.36 20.91
N PRO A 45 -4.66 -1.92 21.70
CA PRO A 45 -3.32 -1.64 21.17
C PRO A 45 -2.70 -2.84 20.45
N VAL A 46 -2.87 -4.06 20.97
CA VAL A 46 -2.36 -5.29 20.33
C VAL A 46 -3.01 -5.51 18.97
N PHE A 47 -4.34 -5.38 18.88
CA PHE A 47 -5.08 -5.48 17.63
C PHE A 47 -4.61 -4.45 16.60
N MET A 48 -4.45 -3.18 17.01
CA MET A 48 -3.99 -2.12 16.11
C MET A 48 -2.58 -2.38 15.59
N LEU A 49 -1.67 -2.87 16.44
CA LEU A 49 -0.32 -3.25 16.02
C LEU A 49 -0.33 -4.44 15.05
N LEU A 50 -1.17 -5.46 15.31
CA LEU A 50 -1.32 -6.59 14.41
C LEU A 50 -1.92 -6.17 13.06
N LEU A 51 -2.95 -5.32 13.06
CA LEU A 51 -3.56 -4.77 11.84
C LEU A 51 -2.52 -4.00 11.02
N PHE A 52 -1.69 -3.20 11.69
CA PHE A 52 -0.59 -2.48 11.05
C PHE A 52 0.44 -3.45 10.43
N ILE A 53 0.90 -4.46 11.16
CA ILE A 53 1.89 -5.43 10.67
C ILE A 53 1.34 -6.22 9.47
N VAL A 54 0.09 -6.68 9.55
CA VAL A 54 -0.57 -7.40 8.45
C VAL A 54 -0.72 -6.50 7.23
N SER A 55 -1.13 -5.24 7.43
CA SER A 55 -1.23 -4.23 6.37
C SER A 55 0.13 -3.95 5.72
N ALA A 56 1.18 -3.76 6.52
CA ALA A 56 2.55 -3.58 6.03
C ALA A 56 3.04 -4.82 5.24
N THR A 57 2.67 -6.02 5.68
CA THR A 57 3.05 -7.27 4.98
C THR A 57 2.35 -7.40 3.64
N ILE A 58 1.04 -7.15 3.59
CA ILE A 58 0.25 -7.22 2.35
C ILE A 58 0.72 -6.15 1.35
N THR A 59 0.89 -4.91 1.80
CA THR A 59 1.40 -3.83 0.94
C THR A 59 2.83 -4.09 0.46
N SER A 60 3.70 -4.62 1.33
CA SER A 60 5.04 -5.05 0.94
C SER A 60 5.00 -6.16 -0.11
N ALA A 61 4.13 -7.15 0.03
CA ALA A 61 3.96 -8.20 -0.98
C ALA A 61 3.50 -7.61 -2.33
N LEU A 62 2.52 -6.72 -2.34
CA LEU A 62 2.01 -6.09 -3.57
C LEU A 62 3.08 -5.23 -4.28
N VAL A 63 3.94 -4.54 -3.52
CA VAL A 63 4.96 -3.65 -4.07
C VAL A 63 6.25 -4.39 -4.42
N LEU A 64 6.70 -5.32 -3.59
CA LEU A 64 8.02 -5.94 -3.68
C LEU A 64 8.04 -7.28 -4.40
N TYR A 65 6.91 -8.00 -4.50
CA TYR A 65 6.87 -9.33 -5.12
C TYR A 65 7.48 -9.33 -6.54
N LYS A 66 7.04 -8.39 -7.40
CA LYS A 66 7.52 -8.31 -8.78
C LYS A 66 8.98 -7.85 -8.88
N PRO A 67 9.43 -6.78 -8.19
CA PRO A 67 10.84 -6.41 -8.13
C PRO A 67 11.75 -7.53 -7.63
N ILE A 68 11.35 -8.25 -6.58
CA ILE A 68 12.13 -9.38 -6.04
C ILE A 68 12.23 -10.49 -7.08
N GLN A 69 11.13 -10.87 -7.72
CA GLN A 69 11.13 -11.87 -8.79
C GLN A 69 12.10 -11.51 -9.92
N LEU A 70 12.07 -10.25 -10.39
CA LEU A 70 12.96 -9.74 -11.43
C LEU A 70 14.42 -9.68 -10.98
N PHE A 71 14.67 -9.37 -9.71
CA PHE A 71 16.02 -9.34 -9.17
C PHE A 71 16.62 -10.76 -9.12
N LEU A 72 15.83 -11.74 -8.66
CA LEU A 72 16.23 -13.14 -8.60
C LEU A 72 16.43 -13.76 -10.00
N SER A 73 15.73 -13.26 -11.03
CA SER A 73 15.96 -13.67 -12.42
C SER A 73 17.19 -13.01 -13.09
N GLY A 74 17.95 -12.21 -12.34
CA GLY A 74 19.14 -11.50 -12.85
C GLY A 74 18.83 -10.15 -13.52
N GLU A 75 17.56 -9.77 -13.64
CA GLU A 75 17.11 -8.53 -14.28
C GLU A 75 17.13 -7.33 -13.30
N LYS A 76 18.33 -6.98 -12.83
CA LYS A 76 18.52 -5.91 -11.82
C LYS A 76 17.97 -4.54 -12.25
N LYS A 77 18.20 -4.13 -13.49
CA LYS A 77 17.72 -2.84 -14.02
C LYS A 77 16.17 -2.80 -14.07
N PRO A 78 15.48 -3.77 -14.70
CA PRO A 78 14.02 -3.86 -14.65
C PRO A 78 13.43 -3.95 -13.24
N ALA A 79 14.08 -4.67 -12.31
CA ALA A 79 13.62 -4.76 -10.93
C ALA A 79 13.54 -3.38 -10.26
N ILE A 80 14.62 -2.59 -10.36
CA ILE A 80 14.67 -1.24 -9.78
C ILE A 80 13.66 -0.31 -10.47
N LEU A 81 13.57 -0.36 -11.81
CA LEU A 81 12.61 0.45 -12.55
C LEU A 81 11.16 0.15 -12.16
N THR A 82 10.84 -1.13 -11.94
CA THR A 82 9.51 -1.56 -11.48
C THR A 82 9.21 -1.01 -10.10
N LEU A 83 10.15 -1.12 -9.15
CA LEU A 83 9.96 -0.60 -7.80
C LEU A 83 9.75 0.94 -7.79
N VAL A 84 10.62 1.67 -8.48
CA VAL A 84 10.56 3.14 -8.57
C VAL A 84 9.28 3.59 -9.26
N ALA A 85 8.84 2.91 -10.32
CA ALA A 85 7.60 3.24 -11.00
C ALA A 85 6.37 3.00 -10.10
N THR A 86 6.32 1.88 -9.35
CA THR A 86 5.26 1.65 -8.36
C THR A 86 5.25 2.74 -7.27
N LEU A 87 6.42 3.09 -6.73
CA LEU A 87 6.54 4.17 -5.73
C LEU A 87 6.10 5.53 -6.29
N THR A 88 6.43 5.83 -7.55
CA THR A 88 6.01 7.06 -8.22
C THR A 88 4.49 7.17 -8.25
N TRP A 89 3.79 6.08 -8.60
CA TRP A 89 2.32 6.06 -8.56
C TRP A 89 1.75 6.22 -7.15
N LEU A 90 2.35 5.58 -6.15
CA LEU A 90 1.91 5.74 -4.76
C LEU A 90 2.09 7.18 -4.28
N ILE A 91 3.19 7.85 -4.66
CA ILE A 91 3.41 9.27 -4.39
C ILE A 91 2.34 10.12 -5.10
N LEU A 92 2.01 9.81 -6.36
CA LEU A 92 0.93 10.52 -7.06
C LEU A 92 -0.42 10.36 -6.33
N PHE A 93 -0.77 9.16 -5.87
CA PHE A 93 -1.98 8.95 -5.07
C PHE A 93 -1.95 9.71 -3.74
N LEU A 94 -0.80 9.73 -3.05
CA LEU A 94 -0.61 10.52 -1.84
C LEU A 94 -0.86 12.02 -2.12
N LEU A 95 -0.28 12.56 -3.19
CA LEU A 95 -0.49 13.95 -3.60
C LEU A 95 -1.96 14.22 -3.92
N LEU A 96 -2.66 13.30 -4.58
CA LEU A 96 -4.11 13.44 -4.85
C LEU A 96 -4.93 13.48 -3.56
N VAL A 97 -4.60 12.64 -2.57
CA VAL A 97 -5.26 12.68 -1.26
C VAL A 97 -4.98 14.01 -0.54
N ILE A 98 -3.74 14.48 -0.54
CA ILE A 98 -3.37 15.78 0.04
C ILE A 98 -4.16 16.92 -0.62
N LEU A 99 -4.24 16.94 -1.95
CA LEU A 99 -5.01 17.93 -2.71
C LEU A 99 -6.51 17.89 -2.41
N ARG A 100 -7.05 16.71 -2.06
CA ARG A 100 -8.44 16.57 -1.65
C ARG A 100 -8.66 17.09 -0.23
N LEU A 101 -7.67 16.95 0.65
CA LEU A 101 -7.70 17.36 2.06
C LEU A 101 -7.46 18.87 2.25
N SER A 102 -6.78 19.52 1.30
CA SER A 102 -6.45 20.95 1.35
C SER A 102 -7.51 21.88 0.75
N LYS A 103 -8.64 21.33 0.31
CA LYS A 103 -9.85 22.05 -0.13
C LYS A 103 -10.98 21.84 0.85
#